data_AF-A0A843F2M7-F1
#
_entry.id   AF-A0A843F2M7-F1
#
_cell.length_a   1.000
_cell.length_b   1.000
_cell.length_c   1.000
_cell.angle_alpha   90.00
_cell.angle_beta   90.00
_cell.angle_gamma   90.00
#
_symmetry.space_group_name_H-M   'P 1'
#
loop_
_entity.id
_entity.type
_entity.pdbx_description
1 polymer ?
#
loop_
_entity_poly.entity_id
_entity_poly.type
_entity_poly.pdbx_seq_one_letter_code
_entity_poly.pdbx_strand_id
1 'polypeptide(L)'
;KSAGLKIKIDTTGLKDSKVDYTNVSSSGSSDNSGSVSADIQQLSNEIVGDETDEYKKFEKLHNWGCTNTPYSNYECSHHNNDPDECLKNKDKGLNCGDTAILMKALYDAQNITNHITHGDYHFWNIVTINGKKYCSDCSGNRGHAIGKVWGNNTPLGGSNVKGYALCS
;
A
#
# COMPACT_ATOMS: atom_id res chain seq x y z
N LYS A 1 -7.19 -34.59 33.00
CA LYS A 1 -5.95 -33.79 32.81
C LYS A 1 -5.46 -34.03 31.38
N SER A 2 -5.66 -33.07 30.48
CA SER A 2 -5.09 -33.13 29.11
C SER A 2 -3.57 -32.94 29.21
N ALA A 3 -2.81 -33.87 28.65
CA ALA A 3 -1.37 -33.95 28.78
C ALA A 3 -0.67 -32.91 27.90
N GLY A 4 -0.66 -31.63 28.29
CA GLY A 4 0.29 -30.58 27.86
C GLY A 4 0.68 -30.51 26.38
N LEU A 5 -0.16 -31.02 25.46
CA LEU A 5 0.17 -31.18 24.05
C LEU A 5 0.15 -29.82 23.38
N LYS A 6 1.34 -29.27 23.11
CA LYS A 6 1.51 -28.12 22.22
C LYS A 6 1.52 -28.64 20.78
N ILE A 7 0.42 -28.44 20.07
CA ILE A 7 0.34 -28.72 18.63
C ILE A 7 1.31 -27.77 17.93
N LYS A 8 2.34 -28.30 17.28
CA LYS A 8 3.15 -27.55 16.33
C LYS A 8 2.53 -27.78 14.96
N ILE A 9 1.93 -26.74 14.40
CA ILE A 9 1.42 -26.76 13.03
C ILE A 9 2.60 -26.40 12.13
N ASP A 10 3.02 -27.34 11.29
CA ASP A 10 3.96 -27.06 10.19
C ASP A 10 3.17 -26.46 9.04
N THR A 11 3.45 -25.18 8.74
CA THR A 11 2.79 -24.43 7.67
C THR A 11 3.55 -24.49 6.35
N THR A 12 4.64 -25.26 6.29
CA THR A 12 5.47 -25.38 5.09
C THR A 12 4.66 -25.99 3.94
N GLY A 13 4.45 -25.21 2.88
CA GLY A 13 3.69 -25.63 1.70
C GLY A 13 2.17 -25.44 1.79
N LEU A 14 1.65 -24.91 2.91
CA LEU A 14 0.26 -24.44 2.96
C LEU A 14 0.13 -23.19 2.08
N LYS A 15 -0.76 -23.27 1.09
CA LYS A 15 -1.03 -22.17 0.16
C LYS A 15 -2.24 -21.38 0.66
N ASP A 16 -2.07 -20.08 0.80
CA ASP A 16 -3.12 -19.16 1.26
C ASP A 16 -4.37 -19.21 0.35
N SER A 17 -4.17 -19.44 -0.95
CA SER A 17 -5.23 -19.67 -1.95
C SER A 17 -6.07 -20.94 -1.75
N LYS A 18 -5.74 -21.77 -0.75
CA LYS A 18 -6.52 -22.94 -0.33
C LYS A 18 -7.25 -22.73 0.99
N VAL A 19 -7.11 -21.56 1.62
CA VAL A 19 -7.84 -21.19 2.82
C VAL A 19 -9.16 -20.57 2.39
N ASP A 20 -10.26 -21.18 2.83
CA ASP A 20 -11.61 -20.66 2.62
C ASP A 20 -11.92 -19.64 3.72
N TYR A 21 -12.00 -18.37 3.33
CA TYR A 21 -12.32 -17.26 4.23
C TYR A 21 -13.82 -16.91 4.26
N THR A 22 -14.66 -17.65 3.54
CA THR A 22 -16.10 -17.33 3.40
C THR A 22 -16.91 -17.52 4.70
N ASN A 23 -16.34 -18.20 5.70
CA ASN A 23 -16.94 -18.42 7.00
C ASN A 23 -16.38 -17.52 8.12
N VAL A 24 -15.45 -16.62 7.82
CA VAL A 24 -14.96 -15.62 8.76
C VAL A 24 -15.92 -14.43 8.74
N SER A 25 -16.98 -14.50 9.54
CA SER A 25 -17.88 -13.37 9.75
C SER A 25 -17.28 -12.41 10.78
N SER A 26 -17.12 -11.14 10.37
CA SER A 26 -16.63 -10.07 11.23
C SER A 26 -17.72 -9.68 12.25
N SER A 27 -17.83 -10.39 13.37
CA SER A 27 -18.45 -9.81 14.55
C SER A 27 -17.47 -8.80 15.12
N GLY A 28 -17.83 -7.52 14.97
CA GLY A 28 -17.00 -6.37 15.30
C GLY A 28 -16.30 -6.50 16.65
N SER A 29 -15.00 -6.23 16.63
CA SER A 29 -14.25 -5.80 17.79
C SER A 29 -13.30 -4.72 17.33
N SER A 30 -13.51 -3.54 17.90
CA SER A 30 -12.68 -2.36 17.78
C SER A 30 -11.36 -2.62 18.50
N ASP A 31 -10.47 -3.39 17.89
CA ASP A 31 -9.09 -3.52 18.35
C ASP A 31 -8.19 -2.65 17.49
N ASN A 32 -7.74 -1.58 18.13
CA ASN A 32 -6.86 -0.55 17.63
C ASN A 32 -5.43 -1.13 17.46
N SER A 33 -5.23 -1.95 16.42
CA SER A 33 -3.91 -2.31 15.89
C SER A 33 -4.01 -2.93 14.48
N GLY A 34 -3.71 -2.15 13.44
CA GLY A 34 -3.07 -2.62 12.21
C GLY A 34 -3.71 -3.73 11.35
N SER A 35 -4.97 -4.14 11.57
CA SER A 35 -5.63 -5.12 10.70
C SER A 35 -6.18 -4.42 9.47
N VAL A 36 -5.69 -4.80 8.29
CA VAL A 36 -6.26 -4.40 7.01
C VAL A 36 -7.67 -5.02 6.88
N SER A 37 -8.59 -4.33 6.20
CA SER A 37 -9.94 -4.85 5.98
C SER A 37 -9.94 -6.10 5.09
N ALA A 38 -10.99 -6.91 5.18
CA ALA A 38 -11.12 -8.12 4.37
C ALA A 38 -11.17 -7.81 2.86
N ASP A 39 -11.84 -6.72 2.46
CA ASP A 39 -11.94 -6.31 1.06
C ASP A 39 -10.58 -5.91 0.48
N ILE A 40 -9.79 -5.14 1.22
CA ILE A 40 -8.43 -4.77 0.81
C ILE A 40 -7.52 -5.99 0.79
N GLN A 41 -7.64 -6.88 1.78
CA GLN A 41 -6.87 -8.14 1.81
C GLN A 41 -7.19 -9.01 0.59
N GLN A 42 -8.47 -9.19 0.26
CA GLN A 42 -8.91 -9.97 -0.88
C GLN A 42 -8.37 -9.37 -2.18
N LEU A 43 -8.59 -8.07 -2.41
CA LEU A 43 -8.10 -7.40 -3.60
C LEU A 43 -6.58 -7.52 -3.74
N SER A 44 -5.85 -7.32 -2.64
CA SER A 44 -4.40 -7.45 -2.66
C SER A 44 -3.94 -8.85 -3.05
N ASN A 45 -4.62 -9.89 -2.55
CA ASN A 45 -4.35 -11.28 -2.91
C ASN A 45 -4.66 -11.54 -4.39
N GLU A 46 -5.74 -10.99 -4.93
CA GLU A 46 -6.10 -11.10 -6.35
C GLU A 46 -5.05 -10.46 -7.27
N ILE A 47 -4.56 -9.26 -6.92
CA ILE A 47 -3.54 -8.55 -7.70
C ILE A 47 -2.21 -9.33 -7.73
N VAL A 48 -1.80 -9.83 -6.56
CA VAL A 48 -0.53 -10.55 -6.41
C VAL A 48 -0.59 -11.95 -7.03
N GLY A 49 -1.72 -12.64 -6.89
CA GLY A 49 -1.89 -14.03 -7.29
C GLY A 49 -0.93 -14.96 -6.54
N ASP A 50 -0.37 -15.94 -7.23
CA ASP A 50 0.57 -16.92 -6.66
C ASP A 50 2.03 -16.40 -6.55
N GLU A 51 2.28 -15.10 -6.71
CA GLU A 51 3.64 -14.55 -6.61
C GLU A 51 4.16 -14.63 -5.17
N THR A 52 5.43 -14.99 -5.02
CA THR A 52 6.08 -15.18 -3.71
C THR A 52 7.26 -14.25 -3.49
N ASP A 53 7.87 -13.71 -4.56
CA ASP A 53 8.94 -12.73 -4.47
C ASP A 53 8.40 -11.36 -4.05
N GLU A 54 8.90 -10.85 -2.92
CA GLU A 54 8.41 -9.61 -2.30
C GLU A 54 8.48 -8.40 -3.24
N TYR A 55 9.55 -8.29 -4.04
CA TYR A 55 9.71 -7.19 -5.00
C TYR A 55 8.69 -7.29 -6.13
N LYS A 56 8.45 -8.49 -6.68
CA LYS A 56 7.41 -8.69 -7.69
C LYS A 56 6.01 -8.47 -7.15
N LYS A 57 5.73 -8.83 -5.89
CA LYS A 57 4.45 -8.47 -5.24
C LYS A 57 4.27 -6.96 -5.21
N PHE A 58 5.29 -6.24 -4.73
CA PHE A 58 5.32 -4.79 -4.71
C PHE A 58 5.09 -4.18 -6.10
N GLU A 59 5.78 -4.67 -7.13
CA GLU A 59 5.66 -4.19 -8.50
C GLU A 59 4.25 -4.40 -9.06
N LYS A 60 3.63 -5.56 -8.84
CA LYS A 60 2.25 -5.83 -9.26
C LYS A 60 1.26 -4.87 -8.61
N LEU A 61 1.36 -4.68 -7.29
CA LEU A 61 0.50 -3.76 -6.55
C LEU A 61 0.70 -2.32 -7.01
N HIS A 62 1.94 -1.87 -7.17
CA HIS A 62 2.25 -0.54 -7.69
C HIS A 62 1.65 -0.31 -9.09
N ASN A 63 1.86 -1.25 -10.02
CA ASN A 63 1.32 -1.15 -11.38
C ASN A 63 -0.22 -1.15 -11.40
N TRP A 64 -0.84 -1.96 -10.52
CA TRP A 64 -2.29 -1.93 -10.33
C TRP A 64 -2.74 -0.55 -9.84
N GLY A 65 -2.11 0.01 -8.80
CA GLY A 65 -2.45 1.33 -8.28
C GLY A 65 -2.39 2.40 -9.36
N CYS A 66 -1.26 2.49 -10.06
CA CYS A 66 -1.04 3.43 -11.18
C CYS A 66 -2.10 3.35 -12.28
N THR A 67 -2.70 2.17 -12.47
CA THR A 67 -3.71 1.92 -13.51
C THR A 67 -5.14 2.14 -13.00
N ASN A 68 -5.41 1.87 -11.72
CA ASN A 68 -6.76 1.75 -11.16
C ASN A 68 -7.12 2.87 -10.17
N THR A 69 -6.20 3.79 -9.88
CA THR A 69 -6.48 4.99 -9.08
C THR A 69 -6.27 6.24 -9.93
N PRO A 70 -7.17 6.55 -10.89
CA PRO A 70 -7.08 7.77 -11.67
C PRO A 70 -7.01 8.99 -10.76
N TYR A 71 -6.23 9.99 -11.15
CA TYR A 71 -6.08 11.21 -10.35
C TYR A 71 -7.22 12.18 -10.64
N SER A 72 -8.02 12.55 -9.63
CA SER A 72 -9.21 13.40 -9.85
C SER A 72 -9.08 14.84 -9.35
N ASN A 73 -8.18 15.13 -8.41
CA ASN A 73 -8.07 16.49 -7.86
C ASN A 73 -6.71 16.77 -7.21
N TYR A 74 -6.23 18.01 -7.33
CA TYR A 74 -5.06 18.53 -6.61
C TYR A 74 -5.42 19.11 -5.23
N GLU A 75 -6.71 19.30 -4.94
CA GLU A 75 -7.16 19.78 -3.64
C GLU A 75 -7.01 18.70 -2.57
N CYS A 76 -6.06 18.94 -1.67
CA CYS A 76 -5.83 18.17 -0.45
C CYS A 76 -6.72 18.66 0.71
N SER A 77 -7.97 19.06 0.47
CA SER A 77 -8.89 19.53 1.52
C SER A 77 -10.05 18.56 1.78
N HIS A 78 -10.25 17.59 0.89
CA HIS A 78 -11.26 16.54 1.00
C HIS A 78 -10.54 15.19 1.05
N HIS A 79 -10.16 14.76 2.25
CA HIS A 79 -9.44 13.51 2.47
C HIS A 79 -10.35 12.45 3.05
N ASN A 80 -10.30 11.27 2.46
CA ASN A 80 -10.84 10.08 3.07
C ASN A 80 -9.67 9.38 3.75
N ASN A 81 -9.49 9.63 5.05
CA ASN A 81 -8.41 9.01 5.83
C ASN A 81 -8.57 7.49 5.99
N ASP A 82 -9.66 6.93 5.44
CA ASP A 82 -10.02 5.53 5.52
C ASP A 82 -9.70 4.80 4.20
N PRO A 83 -8.91 3.71 4.23
CA PRO A 83 -8.50 3.01 3.03
C PRO A 83 -9.65 2.28 2.33
N ASP A 84 -10.70 1.84 3.04
CA ASP A 84 -11.88 1.21 2.42
C ASP A 84 -12.69 2.24 1.63
N GLU A 85 -12.81 3.46 2.15
CA GLU A 85 -13.44 4.56 1.44
C GLU A 85 -12.62 4.98 0.20
N CYS A 86 -11.29 5.00 0.30
CA CYS A 86 -10.42 5.20 -0.86
C CYS A 86 -10.65 4.12 -1.93
N LEU A 87 -10.75 2.85 -1.53
CA LEU A 87 -11.02 1.73 -2.42
C LEU A 87 -12.37 1.88 -3.15
N LYS A 88 -13.42 2.24 -2.42
CA LYS A 88 -14.77 2.46 -2.98
C LYS A 88 -14.82 3.63 -3.97
N ASN A 89 -13.96 4.63 -3.78
CA ASN A 89 -13.95 5.84 -4.60
C ASN A 89 -12.87 5.83 -5.70
N LYS A 90 -12.04 4.79 -5.81
CA LYS A 90 -10.92 4.72 -6.77
C LYS A 90 -11.31 5.11 -8.20
N ASP A 91 -12.50 4.69 -8.67
CA ASP A 91 -12.95 4.92 -10.06
C ASP A 91 -13.43 6.35 -10.30
N LYS A 92 -13.79 7.09 -9.25
CA LYS A 92 -14.09 8.53 -9.28
C LYS A 92 -12.82 9.38 -9.24
N GLY A 93 -11.70 8.70 -8.95
CA GLY A 93 -10.36 9.20 -8.80
C GLY A 93 -10.04 9.75 -7.43
N LEU A 94 -8.76 9.69 -7.09
CA LEU A 94 -8.18 9.98 -5.79
C LEU A 94 -7.15 11.12 -5.90
N ASN A 95 -6.88 11.81 -4.79
CA ASN A 95 -5.72 12.70 -4.65
C ASN A 95 -4.49 11.91 -4.16
N CYS A 96 -3.33 12.57 -4.03
CA CYS A 96 -2.07 11.89 -3.68
C CYS A 96 -2.09 11.28 -2.27
N GLY A 97 -2.79 11.92 -1.32
CA GLY A 97 -2.96 11.40 0.03
C GLY A 97 -3.81 10.14 0.07
N ASP A 98 -4.99 10.18 -0.54
CA ASP A 98 -5.93 9.05 -0.61
C ASP A 98 -5.30 7.87 -1.38
N THR A 99 -4.57 8.15 -2.47
CA THR A 99 -3.79 7.13 -3.18
C THR A 99 -2.73 6.52 -2.27
N ALA A 100 -1.93 7.32 -1.55
CA ALA A 100 -0.89 6.81 -0.66
C ALA A 100 -1.47 5.98 0.50
N ILE A 101 -2.66 6.32 1.01
CA ILE A 101 -3.41 5.58 2.03
C ILE A 101 -3.84 4.21 1.50
N LEU A 102 -4.50 4.18 0.33
CA LEU A 102 -4.94 2.94 -0.28
C LEU A 102 -3.76 2.03 -0.61
N MET A 103 -2.70 2.59 -1.19
CA MET A 103 -1.50 1.83 -1.55
C MET A 103 -0.78 1.29 -0.31
N LYS A 104 -0.69 2.07 0.78
CA LYS A 104 -0.18 1.57 2.05
C LYS A 104 -0.97 0.35 2.54
N ALA A 105 -2.30 0.42 2.53
CA ALA A 105 -3.14 -0.68 3.00
C ALA A 105 -2.97 -1.95 2.14
N LEU A 106 -2.83 -1.80 0.81
CA LEU A 106 -2.52 -2.91 -0.10
C LEU A 106 -1.14 -3.53 0.17
N TYR A 107 -0.12 -2.72 0.46
CA TYR A 107 1.20 -3.24 0.84
C TYR A 107 1.19 -3.94 2.20
N ASP A 108 0.50 -3.37 3.18
CA ASP A 108 0.33 -3.95 4.52
C ASP A 108 -0.37 -5.33 4.43
N ALA A 109 -1.37 -5.49 3.55
CA ALA A 109 -2.05 -6.76 3.30
C ALA A 109 -1.14 -7.88 2.80
N GLN A 110 0.02 -7.54 2.20
CA GLN A 110 1.03 -8.50 1.75
C GLN A 110 2.23 -8.60 2.68
N ASN A 111 2.15 -7.98 3.86
CA ASN A 111 3.25 -7.86 4.82
C ASN A 111 4.50 -7.17 4.22
N ILE A 112 4.31 -6.28 3.23
CA ILE A 112 5.40 -5.50 2.63
C ILE A 112 5.66 -4.27 3.50
N THR A 113 6.88 -4.13 4.01
CA THR A 113 7.23 -3.03 4.92
C THR A 113 7.15 -1.70 4.19
N ASN A 114 6.28 -0.79 4.64
CA ASN A 114 6.09 0.51 4.01
C ASN A 114 5.61 1.59 4.98
N HIS A 115 5.77 2.86 4.59
CA HIS A 115 5.12 3.99 5.25
C HIS A 115 4.78 5.08 4.24
N ILE A 116 3.79 5.92 4.58
CA ILE A 116 3.50 7.14 3.83
C ILE A 116 4.55 8.19 4.23
N THR A 117 5.05 8.91 3.23
CA THR A 117 5.87 10.10 3.42
C THR A 117 5.29 11.23 2.58
N HIS A 118 5.82 12.44 2.77
CA HIS A 118 5.32 13.61 2.08
C HIS A 118 6.43 14.62 1.79
N GLY A 119 6.15 15.49 0.83
CA GLY A 119 6.91 16.66 0.47
C GLY A 119 5.96 17.83 0.27
N ASP A 120 6.43 18.91 -0.37
CA ASP A 120 5.57 20.07 -0.64
C ASP A 120 4.38 19.65 -1.51
N TYR A 121 3.18 19.73 -0.93
CA TYR A 121 1.89 19.45 -1.57
C TYR A 121 1.74 18.04 -2.15
N HIS A 122 2.51 17.06 -1.66
CA HIS A 122 2.51 15.71 -2.23
C HIS A 122 2.73 14.59 -1.22
N PHE A 123 2.04 13.46 -1.40
CA PHE A 123 2.15 12.26 -0.58
C PHE A 123 2.49 11.04 -1.44
N TRP A 124 3.37 10.16 -0.96
CA TRP A 124 3.74 8.91 -1.62
C TRP A 124 4.17 7.86 -0.59
N ASN A 125 4.41 6.62 -1.02
CA ASN A 125 4.87 5.55 -0.14
C ASN A 125 6.38 5.31 -0.28
N ILE A 126 7.04 5.04 0.84
CA ILE A 126 8.37 4.43 0.87
C ILE A 126 8.22 2.97 1.25
N VAL A 127 8.65 2.09 0.36
CA VAL A 127 8.58 0.63 0.49
C VAL A 127 9.98 0.09 0.76
N THR A 128 10.12 -0.79 1.76
CA THR A 128 11.40 -1.39 2.13
C THR A 128 11.40 -2.88 1.82
N ILE A 129 12.27 -3.32 0.92
CA ILE A 129 12.41 -4.73 0.51
C ILE A 129 13.88 -5.10 0.61
N ASN A 130 14.20 -6.16 1.35
CA ASN A 130 15.59 -6.59 1.56
C ASN A 130 16.55 -5.46 2.01
N GLY A 131 16.05 -4.53 2.85
CA GLY A 131 16.81 -3.38 3.35
C GLY A 131 17.00 -2.22 2.36
N LYS A 132 16.51 -2.35 1.12
CA LYS A 132 16.51 -1.27 0.11
C LYS A 132 15.19 -0.50 0.14
N LYS A 133 15.25 0.79 -0.18
CA LYS A 133 14.10 1.72 -0.10
C LYS A 133 13.67 2.16 -1.49
N TYR A 134 12.44 1.80 -1.83
CA TYR A 134 11.80 2.13 -3.09
C TYR A 134 10.73 3.20 -2.86
N CYS A 135 10.71 4.17 -3.76
CA CYS A 135 9.66 5.18 -3.81
C CYS A 135 8.51 4.63 -4.66
N SER A 136 7.30 4.62 -4.13
CA SER A 136 6.09 4.22 -4.84
C SER A 136 5.12 5.38 -4.86
N ASP A 137 4.87 5.89 -6.06
CA ASP A 137 3.97 7.00 -6.30
C ASP A 137 3.03 6.65 -7.45
N CYS A 138 1.78 6.34 -7.09
CA CYS A 138 0.73 5.99 -8.05
C CYS A 138 -0.15 7.19 -8.43
N SER A 139 0.18 8.40 -7.97
CA SER A 139 -0.59 9.60 -8.25
C SER A 139 -0.21 10.21 -9.62
N GLY A 140 -1.16 10.88 -10.28
CA GLY A 140 -0.97 11.46 -11.62
C GLY A 140 -1.46 10.60 -12.79
N ASN A 141 -1.15 11.02 -14.02
CA ASN A 141 -1.79 10.53 -15.26
C ASN A 141 -1.24 9.17 -15.78
N ARG A 142 -1.04 8.20 -14.86
CA ARG A 142 -0.55 6.80 -14.98
C ARG A 142 0.46 6.40 -13.88
N GLY A 143 0.55 7.18 -12.80
CA GLY A 143 1.58 6.98 -11.77
C GLY A 143 3.01 7.13 -12.28
N HIS A 144 3.98 7.11 -11.36
CA HIS A 144 5.40 7.21 -11.68
C HIS A 144 6.07 5.85 -11.60
N ALA A 145 7.06 5.61 -12.48
CA ALA A 145 7.88 4.41 -12.37
C ALA A 145 8.49 4.30 -10.96
N ILE A 146 8.54 3.07 -10.44
CA ILE A 146 9.16 2.74 -9.15
C ILE A 146 10.52 3.44 -9.00
N GLY A 147 10.71 4.08 -7.84
CA GLY A 147 11.94 4.80 -7.51
C GLY A 147 12.05 6.21 -8.09
N LYS A 148 11.00 6.74 -8.74
CA LYS A 148 10.89 8.16 -9.08
C LYS A 148 9.94 8.87 -8.13
N VAL A 149 10.31 10.10 -7.77
CA VAL A 149 9.49 11.04 -6.99
C VAL A 149 9.42 12.37 -7.75
N TRP A 150 8.38 13.17 -7.51
CA TRP A 150 8.39 14.58 -7.87
C TRP A 150 9.43 15.34 -7.02
N GLY A 151 10.31 16.09 -7.69
CA GLY A 151 11.39 16.82 -7.02
C GLY A 151 12.51 17.23 -7.96
N ASN A 152 12.20 18.12 -8.92
CA ASN A 152 13.11 19.19 -9.36
C ASN A 152 12.34 20.19 -10.24
N ASN A 153 12.36 21.45 -9.83
CA ASN A 153 11.87 22.66 -10.52
C ASN A 153 10.40 23.06 -10.31
N THR A 154 10.11 23.65 -9.14
CA THR A 154 9.38 24.94 -9.09
C THR A 154 9.76 25.66 -7.78
N PRO A 155 10.07 26.96 -7.81
CA PRO A 155 10.77 27.63 -6.72
C PRO A 155 9.80 28.03 -5.60
N LEU A 156 10.01 27.51 -4.39
CA LEU A 156 9.61 28.23 -3.19
C LEU A 156 10.82 29.05 -2.73
N GLY A 157 10.60 30.36 -2.58
CA GLY A 157 11.63 31.27 -2.10
C GLY A 157 12.19 30.80 -0.76
N GLY A 158 13.51 30.89 -0.61
CA GLY A 158 14.20 30.65 0.65
C GLY A 158 15.18 29.48 0.60
N SER A 159 16.36 29.77 0.05
CA SER A 159 17.65 29.30 0.55
C SER A 159 17.89 27.78 0.73
N ASN A 160 18.57 27.23 -0.27
CA ASN A 160 19.68 26.26 -0.13
C ASN A 160 19.45 24.99 0.70
N VAL A 161 18.89 23.95 0.07
CA VAL A 161 19.32 22.57 0.34
C VAL A 161 19.38 21.79 -0.98
N LYS A 162 20.61 21.54 -1.49
CA LYS A 162 20.86 20.52 -2.51
C LYS A 162 20.81 19.17 -1.82
N GLY A 163 19.76 18.39 -2.06
CA GLY A 163 19.64 17.03 -1.53
C GLY A 163 18.87 16.16 -2.49
N TYR A 164 19.58 15.43 -3.36
CA TYR A 164 19.01 14.27 -4.02
C TYR A 164 18.72 13.23 -2.95
N ALA A 165 17.45 12.95 -2.67
CA ALA A 165 17.09 11.80 -1.83
C ALA A 165 17.07 10.56 -2.73
N LEU A 166 18.12 9.75 -2.61
CA LEU A 166 18.28 8.46 -3.28
C LEU A 166 17.06 7.56 -2.96
N CYS A 167 16.30 7.18 -3.98
CA CYS A 167 15.58 5.91 -4.01
C CYS A 167 16.61 4.86 -4.49
N SER A 168 17.05 3.96 -3.59
CA SER A 168 18.12 2.99 -3.84
C SER A 168 17.58 1.56 -3.90
#